data_AF-A0A2U1LKY5-F1
#
_entry.id   AF-A0A2U1LKY5-F1
#
_cell.length_a   1.000
_cell.length_b   1.000
_cell.length_c   1.000
_cell.angle_alpha   90.00
_cell.angle_beta   90.00
_cell.angle_gamma   90.00
#
_symmetry.space_group_name_H-M   'P 1'
#
loop_
_entity.id
_entity.type
_entity.pdbx_description
1 polymer ?
#
loop_
_entity_poly.entity_id
_entity_poly.type
_entity_poly.pdbx_seq_one_letter_code
_entity_poly.pdbx_strand_id
1 'polypeptide(L)'
;MMKESSWLTTMLRTPHKNKGLEPEDPAIGIISFEATRMMCKVANLWHSLSDRHMSLLKEELRDSLGIRTLISDDYSYLIDLAFEEFVENLQGVAISVAWLGKKCMDPVYHNLDHVFNNPFEIDVKWCGWEYRLKKMEKRVKKRRRDLRVLCVSYMKDLKNWLIKRRG
;
A
#
# COMPACT_ATOMS: atom_id res chain seq x y z
N MET A 1 13.12 -19.16 28.55
CA MET A 1 14.20 -18.94 27.57
C MET A 1 13.55 -18.79 26.19
N MET A 2 13.33 -17.54 25.76
CA MET A 2 12.64 -17.21 24.50
C MET A 2 13.54 -17.56 23.31
N LYS A 3 13.01 -18.33 22.34
CA LYS A 3 13.69 -18.60 21.06
C LYS A 3 13.00 -17.74 20.00
N GLU A 4 13.62 -16.60 19.68
CA GLU A 4 13.12 -15.65 18.70
C GLU A 4 13.82 -15.86 17.34
N SER A 5 13.00 -15.90 16.29
CA SER A 5 13.27 -15.64 14.85
C SER A 5 14.41 -16.39 14.12
N SER A 6 14.03 -17.43 13.35
CA SER A 6 14.89 -18.06 12.33
C SER A 6 14.46 -17.85 10.87
N TRP A 7 13.29 -17.25 10.60
CA TRP A 7 12.78 -17.12 9.23
C TRP A 7 13.01 -15.73 8.60
N LEU A 8 13.35 -14.71 9.41
CA LEU A 8 13.63 -13.35 8.91
C LEU A 8 15.07 -13.19 8.40
N THR A 9 16.01 -13.96 8.94
CA THR A 9 17.42 -13.96 8.51
C THR A 9 17.63 -14.66 7.16
N THR A 10 16.67 -15.46 6.69
CA THR A 10 16.76 -16.16 5.40
C THR A 10 16.44 -15.25 4.21
N MET A 11 15.65 -14.19 4.40
CA MET A 11 15.31 -13.23 3.33
C MET A 11 16.42 -12.21 3.05
N LEU A 12 17.34 -11.99 4.00
CA LEU A 12 18.42 -10.99 3.88
C LEU A 12 19.80 -11.58 3.53
N ARG A 13 19.87 -12.87 3.18
CA ARG A 13 21.13 -13.55 2.85
C ARG A 13 21.07 -14.13 1.44
N THR A 14 21.34 -13.29 0.45
CA THR A 14 21.95 -13.77 -0.79
C THR A 14 23.46 -13.55 -0.67
N PRO A 15 24.28 -14.61 -0.48
CA PRO A 15 25.63 -14.57 -0.98
C PRO A 15 25.50 -14.72 -2.48
N HIS A 16 25.63 -13.62 -3.23
CA HIS A 16 25.96 -13.72 -4.65
C HIS A 16 27.33 -14.40 -4.75
N LYS A 17 27.30 -15.73 -4.84
CA LYS A 17 28.35 -16.46 -5.56
C LYS A 17 28.15 -16.08 -7.02
N ASN A 18 29.11 -15.31 -7.55
CA ASN A 18 29.23 -14.97 -8.96
C ASN A 18 28.94 -16.19 -9.85
N LYS A 19 27.77 -16.18 -10.49
CA LYS A 19 27.49 -16.92 -11.71
C LYS A 19 26.71 -15.95 -12.59
N GLY A 20 27.37 -15.43 -13.62
CA GLY A 20 26.83 -14.61 -14.72
C GLY A 20 25.70 -13.65 -14.34
N LEU A 21 26.06 -12.39 -14.09
CA LEU A 21 25.08 -11.31 -13.99
C LEU A 21 24.52 -11.05 -15.40
N GLU A 22 23.51 -11.84 -15.81
CA GLU A 22 22.58 -11.39 -16.84
C GLU A 22 22.00 -10.04 -16.35
N PRO A 23 21.89 -9.02 -17.22
CA PRO A 23 21.35 -7.73 -16.82
C PRO A 23 19.96 -7.94 -16.21
N GLU A 24 19.74 -7.44 -14.99
CA GLU A 24 18.40 -7.45 -14.40
C GLU A 24 17.45 -6.79 -15.41
N ASP A 25 16.42 -7.54 -15.83
CA ASP A 25 15.44 -7.04 -16.79
C ASP A 25 14.86 -5.73 -16.23
N PRO A 26 15.07 -4.58 -16.90
CA PRO A 26 14.56 -3.30 -16.46
C PRO A 26 13.06 -3.32 -16.16
N ALA A 27 12.30 -4.20 -16.82
CA ALA A 27 10.88 -4.40 -16.56
C ALA A 27 10.60 -4.91 -15.13
N ILE A 28 11.44 -5.81 -14.60
CA ILE A 28 11.31 -6.34 -13.22
C ILE A 28 11.59 -5.23 -12.20
N GLY A 29 12.59 -4.39 -12.46
CA GLY A 29 12.89 -3.22 -11.61
C GLY A 29 11.73 -2.22 -11.57
N ILE A 30 11.09 -1.96 -12.71
CA ILE A 30 9.95 -1.04 -12.80
C ILE A 30 8.72 -1.60 -12.06
N ILE A 31 8.39 -2.88 -12.28
CA ILE A 31 7.22 -3.51 -11.65
C ILE A 31 7.40 -3.60 -10.12
N SER A 32 8.59 -3.97 -9.64
CA SER A 32 8.87 -4.04 -8.20
C SER A 32 8.80 -2.66 -7.54
N PHE A 33 9.24 -1.62 -8.24
CA PHE A 33 9.07 -0.24 -7.80
C PHE A 33 7.60 0.18 -7.73
N GLU A 34 6.81 -0.08 -8.77
CA GLU A 34 5.38 0.22 -8.79
C GLU A 34 4.63 -0.52 -7.69
N ALA A 35 4.92 -1.82 -7.50
CA ALA A 35 4.34 -2.61 -6.42
C ALA A 35 4.68 -2.04 -5.05
N THR A 36 5.94 -1.65 -4.82
CA THR A 36 6.38 -1.03 -3.56
C THR A 36 5.65 0.28 -3.31
N ARG A 37 5.57 1.16 -4.32
CA ARG A 37 4.82 2.42 -4.25
C ARG A 37 3.36 2.17 -3.88
N MET A 38 2.72 1.18 -4.51
CA MET A 38 1.33 0.83 -4.20
C MET A 38 1.16 0.28 -2.80
N MET A 39 2.09 -0.56 -2.33
CA MET A 39 2.09 -1.04 -0.94
C MET A 39 2.23 0.10 0.07
N CYS A 40 3.10 1.09 -0.19
CA CYS A 40 3.22 2.28 0.66
C CYS A 40 1.90 3.08 0.66
N LYS A 41 1.23 3.25 -0.51
CA LYS A 41 -0.06 3.97 -0.60
C LYS A 41 -1.18 3.25 0.17
N VAL A 42 -1.32 1.93 0.02
CA VAL A 42 -2.27 1.10 0.79
C VAL A 42 -2.03 1.23 2.29
N ALA A 43 -0.76 1.15 2.73
CA ALA A 43 -0.43 1.23 4.15
C ALA A 43 -0.75 2.60 4.74
N ASN A 44 -0.60 3.68 3.97
CA ASN A 44 -0.95 5.03 4.39
C ASN A 44 -2.47 5.24 4.48
N LEU A 45 -3.24 4.77 3.48
CA LEU A 45 -4.70 4.82 3.50
C LEU A 45 -5.28 4.00 4.67
N TRP A 46 -4.72 2.83 4.95
CA TRP A 46 -5.12 2.07 6.14
C TRP A 46 -4.82 2.82 7.45
N HIS A 47 -3.77 3.64 7.46
CA HIS A 47 -3.38 4.38 8.66
C HIS A 47 -4.22 5.64 8.90
N SER A 48 -4.67 6.32 7.84
CA SER A 48 -5.59 7.45 7.97
C SER A 48 -6.93 7.04 8.58
N LEU A 49 -7.33 5.77 8.41
CA LEU A 49 -8.48 5.16 9.08
C LEU A 49 -8.27 4.78 10.55
N SER A 50 -7.09 5.03 11.14
CA SER A 50 -6.93 4.78 12.57
C SER A 50 -7.71 5.81 13.39
N ASP A 51 -8.28 5.38 14.53
CA ASP A 51 -9.10 6.23 15.42
C ASP A 51 -8.43 7.58 15.71
N ARG A 52 -7.11 7.56 15.94
CA ARG A 52 -6.32 8.77 16.16
C ARG A 52 -6.34 9.71 14.96
N HIS A 53 -6.12 9.21 13.74
CA HIS A 53 -6.07 10.06 12.54
C HIS A 53 -7.47 10.54 12.16
N MET A 54 -8.49 9.69 12.30
CA MET A 54 -9.87 10.09 12.07
C MET A 54 -10.32 11.16 13.07
N SER A 55 -9.90 11.08 14.33
CA SER A 55 -10.22 12.10 15.34
C SER A 55 -9.54 13.43 15.01
N LEU A 56 -8.25 13.39 14.63
CA LEU A 56 -7.51 14.60 14.21
C LEU A 56 -8.13 15.24 12.96
N LEU A 57 -8.51 14.44 11.96
CA LEU A 57 -9.19 14.94 10.77
C LEU A 57 -10.52 15.61 11.13
N LYS A 58 -11.31 14.99 12.01
CA LYS A 58 -12.58 15.56 12.47
C LYS A 58 -12.41 16.86 13.24
N GLU A 59 -11.36 16.98 14.04
CA GLU A 59 -10.98 18.20 14.76
C GLU A 59 -10.57 19.29 13.76
N GLU A 60 -9.70 18.96 12.80
CA GLU A 60 -9.26 19.90 11.76
C GLU A 60 -10.41 20.43 10.91
N LEU A 61 -11.33 19.55 10.47
CA LEU A 61 -12.53 19.95 9.71
C LEU A 61 -13.45 20.87 10.52
N ARG A 62 -13.46 20.74 11.85
CA ARG A 62 -14.31 21.54 12.74
C ARG A 62 -13.68 22.90 13.07
N ASP A 63 -12.38 22.91 13.33
CA ASP A 63 -11.69 24.04 13.97
C ASP A 63 -10.88 24.88 12.97
N SER A 64 -10.60 24.37 11.77
CA SER A 64 -9.87 25.12 10.74
C SER A 64 -10.74 26.20 10.10
N LEU A 65 -10.43 27.46 10.42
CA LEU A 65 -11.04 28.63 9.78
C LEU A 65 -10.85 28.61 8.26
N GLY A 66 -9.68 28.15 7.79
CA GLY A 66 -9.39 28.08 6.36
C GLY A 66 -10.32 27.12 5.62
N ILE A 67 -10.57 25.93 6.16
CA ILE A 67 -11.46 24.94 5.57
C ILE A 67 -12.90 25.48 5.53
N ARG A 68 -13.36 26.04 6.65
CA ARG A 68 -14.71 26.60 6.79
C ARG A 68 -14.96 27.77 5.83
N THR A 69 -13.93 28.55 5.54
CA THR A 69 -14.03 29.75 4.68
C THR A 69 -13.86 29.43 3.20
N LEU A 70 -12.97 28.49 2.84
CA LEU A 70 -12.64 28.19 1.44
C LEU A 70 -13.49 27.08 0.82
N ILE A 71 -14.03 26.16 1.64
CA ILE A 71 -14.76 24.99 1.16
C ILE A 71 -16.24 25.10 1.56
N SER A 72 -16.53 25.01 2.86
CA SER A 72 -17.91 25.07 3.39
C SER A 72 -17.90 25.18 4.92
N ASP A 73 -18.88 25.88 5.49
CA ASP A 73 -19.09 25.96 6.94
C ASP A 73 -19.92 24.77 7.48
N ASP A 74 -20.54 23.97 6.60
CA ASP A 74 -21.31 22.79 7.00
C ASP A 74 -20.38 21.60 7.28
N TYR A 75 -20.25 21.27 8.56
CA TYR A 75 -19.45 20.13 9.01
C TYR A 75 -19.88 18.79 8.42
N SER A 76 -21.19 18.59 8.21
CA SER A 76 -21.70 17.33 7.66
C SER A 76 -21.23 17.16 6.22
N TYR A 77 -21.37 18.23 5.42
CA TYR A 77 -20.85 18.29 4.06
C TYR A 77 -19.33 18.07 4.00
N LEU A 78 -18.55 18.67 4.90
CA LEU A 78 -17.10 18.48 4.94
C LEU A 78 -16.70 17.03 5.24
N ILE A 79 -17.44 16.35 6.11
CA ILE A 79 -17.21 14.93 6.42
C ILE A 79 -17.56 14.04 5.22
N ASP A 80 -18.68 14.30 4.57
CA ASP A 80 -19.10 13.56 3.38
C ASP A 80 -18.09 13.73 2.23
N LEU A 81 -17.61 14.96 2.01
CA LEU A 81 -16.58 15.28 1.03
C LEU A 81 -15.26 14.54 1.33
N ALA A 82 -14.80 14.55 2.58
CA ALA A 82 -13.59 13.82 2.98
C ALA A 82 -13.74 12.30 2.83
N PHE A 83 -14.94 11.78 3.08
CA PHE A 83 -15.25 10.37 2.88
C PHE A 83 -15.26 9.99 1.40
N GLU A 84 -15.86 10.83 0.54
CA GLU A 84 -15.86 10.64 -0.91
C GLU A 84 -14.42 10.63 -1.47
N GLU A 85 -13.59 11.62 -1.09
CA GLU A 85 -12.17 11.66 -1.47
C GLU A 85 -11.41 10.40 -1.01
N PHE A 86 -11.75 9.87 0.17
CA PHE A 86 -11.14 8.64 0.67
C PHE A 86 -11.56 7.42 -0.16
N VAL A 87 -12.83 7.31 -0.53
CA VAL A 87 -13.35 6.23 -1.38
C VAL A 87 -12.72 6.28 -2.78
N GLU A 88 -12.62 7.46 -3.39
CA GLU A 88 -11.93 7.65 -4.67
C GLU A 88 -10.46 7.22 -4.60
N ASN A 89 -9.77 7.57 -3.51
CA ASN A 89 -8.39 7.14 -3.27
C ASN A 89 -8.27 5.61 -3.18
N LEU A 90 -9.19 4.94 -2.50
CA LEU A 90 -9.24 3.48 -2.43
C LEU A 90 -9.50 2.85 -3.81
N GLN A 91 -10.44 3.40 -4.58
CA GLN A 91 -10.76 2.92 -5.93
C GLN A 91 -9.54 3.02 -6.85
N GLY A 92 -8.83 4.15 -6.84
CA GLY A 92 -7.61 4.32 -7.62
C GLY A 92 -6.50 3.34 -7.24
N VAL A 93 -6.38 2.99 -5.95
CA VAL A 93 -5.47 1.94 -5.49
C VAL A 93 -5.92 0.56 -5.99
N ALA A 94 -7.21 0.24 -5.89
CA ALA A 94 -7.76 -1.04 -6.35
C ALA A 94 -7.50 -1.26 -7.85
N ILE A 95 -7.73 -0.24 -8.68
CA ILE A 95 -7.43 -0.28 -10.13
C ILE A 95 -5.95 -0.55 -10.37
N SER A 96 -5.07 0.18 -9.68
CA SER A 96 -3.62 0.02 -9.82
C SER A 96 -3.14 -1.38 -9.38
N VAL A 97 -3.72 -1.92 -8.31
CA VAL A 97 -3.42 -3.26 -7.80
C VAL A 97 -3.93 -4.34 -8.75
N ALA A 98 -5.13 -4.18 -9.33
CA ALA A 98 -5.65 -5.10 -10.33
C ALA A 98 -4.76 -5.14 -11.58
N TRP A 99 -4.30 -3.97 -12.02
CA TRP A 99 -3.36 -3.87 -13.13
C TRP A 99 -2.01 -4.54 -12.83
N LEU A 100 -1.46 -4.37 -11.62
CA LEU A 100 -0.27 -5.09 -11.19
C LEU A 100 -0.51 -6.60 -11.10
N GLY A 101 -1.70 -7.02 -10.66
CA GLY A 101 -2.11 -8.42 -10.58
C GLY A 101 -2.06 -9.14 -11.92
N LYS A 102 -2.48 -8.48 -13.00
CA LYS A 102 -2.39 -9.01 -14.39
C LYS A 102 -0.95 -9.29 -14.84
N LYS A 103 0.06 -8.69 -14.19
CA LYS A 103 1.48 -8.94 -14.44
C LYS A 103 2.10 -10.02 -13.55
N CYS A 104 1.36 -10.56 -12.58
CA CYS A 104 1.86 -11.61 -11.70
C CYS A 104 1.94 -12.95 -12.44
N MET A 105 2.90 -13.79 -12.03
CA MET A 105 3.08 -15.13 -12.61
C MET A 105 1.92 -16.09 -12.27
N ASP A 106 1.29 -15.91 -11.12
CA ASP A 106 0.18 -16.73 -10.68
C ASP A 106 -1.14 -16.16 -11.23
N PRO A 107 -1.88 -16.91 -12.07
CA PRO A 107 -3.11 -16.46 -12.72
C PRO A 107 -4.23 -16.15 -11.73
N VAL A 108 -4.15 -16.61 -10.48
CA VAL A 108 -5.11 -16.26 -9.43
C VAL A 108 -5.20 -14.74 -9.22
N TYR A 109 -4.14 -13.98 -9.52
CA TYR A 109 -4.12 -12.51 -9.38
C TYR A 109 -4.63 -11.75 -10.60
N HIS A 110 -4.98 -12.42 -11.70
CA HIS A 110 -5.33 -11.75 -12.96
C HIS A 110 -6.76 -11.18 -12.97
N ASN A 111 -7.65 -11.75 -12.15
CA ASN A 111 -9.07 -11.36 -12.06
C ASN A 111 -9.37 -10.46 -10.85
N LEU A 112 -8.38 -9.72 -10.36
CA LEU A 112 -8.55 -8.81 -9.22
C LEU A 112 -9.50 -7.65 -9.53
N ASP A 113 -9.65 -7.25 -10.79
CA ASP A 113 -10.63 -6.26 -11.24
C ASP A 113 -12.07 -6.73 -11.00
N HIS A 114 -12.39 -7.97 -11.37
CA HIS A 114 -13.69 -8.57 -11.04
C HIS A 114 -13.95 -8.60 -9.52
N VAL A 115 -12.90 -8.92 -8.75
CA VAL A 115 -12.96 -8.95 -7.28
C VAL A 115 -13.24 -7.55 -6.69
N PHE A 116 -12.66 -6.49 -7.24
CA PHE A 116 -12.91 -5.15 -6.70
C PHE A 116 -14.26 -4.57 -7.15
N ASN A 117 -14.78 -4.98 -8.32
CA ASN A 117 -16.05 -4.48 -8.85
C ASN A 117 -17.28 -5.21 -8.27
N ASN A 118 -17.15 -6.48 -7.90
CA ASN A 118 -18.25 -7.31 -7.39
C ASN A 118 -17.98 -7.84 -5.97
N PRO A 119 -17.77 -6.96 -4.96
CA PRO A 119 -17.33 -7.38 -3.62
C PRO A 119 -18.31 -8.31 -2.90
N PHE A 120 -19.60 -8.31 -3.27
CA PHE A 120 -20.64 -9.13 -2.66
C PHE A 120 -20.84 -10.50 -3.33
N GLU A 121 -20.35 -10.68 -4.56
CA GLU A 121 -20.47 -11.95 -5.30
C GLU A 121 -19.31 -12.91 -5.04
N ILE A 122 -18.27 -12.42 -4.34
CA ILE A 122 -17.08 -13.19 -4.05
C ILE A 122 -17.38 -14.09 -2.85
N ASP A 123 -17.54 -15.38 -3.11
CA ASP A 123 -17.35 -16.37 -2.07
C ASP A 123 -15.92 -16.19 -1.54
N VAL A 124 -15.78 -15.83 -0.26
CA VAL A 124 -14.50 -15.56 0.44
C VAL A 124 -13.52 -16.75 0.31
N LYS A 125 -14.05 -17.91 -0.10
CA LYS A 125 -13.35 -19.14 -0.47
C LYS A 125 -12.56 -19.05 -1.78
N TRP A 126 -12.89 -18.15 -2.72
CA TRP A 126 -12.28 -18.03 -4.06
C TRP A 126 -10.75 -17.88 -4.06
N CYS A 127 -10.17 -17.38 -2.98
CA CYS A 127 -8.73 -17.12 -2.93
C CYS A 127 -8.01 -17.80 -1.75
N GLY A 128 -8.72 -18.52 -0.86
CA GLY A 128 -8.17 -18.91 0.44
C GLY A 128 -7.81 -17.70 1.33
N TRP A 129 -8.42 -16.53 1.04
CA TRP A 129 -8.21 -15.27 1.75
C TRP A 129 -9.15 -15.11 2.95
N GLU A 130 -9.53 -16.24 3.56
CA GLU A 130 -10.29 -16.28 4.81
C GLU A 130 -9.38 -15.85 5.98
N TYR A 131 -8.91 -14.61 5.94
CA TYR A 131 -8.15 -13.98 7.00
C TYR A 131 -9.13 -13.33 7.96
N ARG A 132 -9.18 -13.84 9.20
CA ARG A 132 -9.80 -13.08 10.28
C ARG A 132 -9.15 -11.68 10.33
N LEU A 133 -9.95 -10.62 10.43
CA LEU A 133 -9.52 -9.21 10.47
C LEU A 133 -8.28 -9.01 11.38
N LYS A 134 -8.30 -9.61 12.59
CA LYS A 134 -7.19 -9.57 13.55
C LYS A 134 -5.86 -10.13 13.00
N LYS A 135 -5.90 -11.16 12.14
CA LYS A 135 -4.72 -11.75 11.49
C LYS A 135 -4.20 -10.83 10.38
N MET A 136 -5.11 -10.23 9.62
CA MET A 136 -4.77 -9.21 8.62
C MET A 136 -4.11 -7.98 9.27
N GLU A 137 -4.69 -7.43 10.33
CA GLU A 137 -4.12 -6.32 11.08
C GLU A 137 -2.71 -6.61 11.60
N LYS A 138 -2.48 -7.81 12.17
CA LYS A 138 -1.15 -8.24 12.62
C LYS A 138 -0.16 -8.29 11.46
N ARG A 139 -0.57 -8.81 10.30
CA ARG A 139 0.27 -8.88 9.09
C ARG A 139 0.55 -7.50 8.50
N VAL A 140 -0.43 -6.60 8.48
CA VAL A 140 -0.27 -5.20 8.07
C VAL A 140 0.68 -4.48 9.02
N LYS A 141 0.49 -4.58 10.34
CA LYS A 141 1.40 -4.00 11.35
C LYS A 141 2.83 -4.53 11.24
N LYS A 142 3.00 -5.82 10.91
CA LYS A 142 4.31 -6.44 10.67
C LYS A 142 4.94 -5.94 9.37
N ARG A 143 4.24 -6.10 8.23
CA ARG A 143 4.70 -5.62 6.92
C ARG A 143 4.96 -4.12 6.93
N ARG A 144 4.28 -3.33 7.77
CA ARG A 144 4.52 -1.89 7.92
C ARG A 144 5.90 -1.56 8.50
N ARG A 145 6.38 -2.34 9.48
CA ARG A 145 7.74 -2.15 10.01
C ARG A 145 8.77 -2.36 8.91
N ASP A 146 8.56 -3.39 8.09
CA ASP A 146 9.43 -3.75 6.98
C ASP A 146 9.30 -2.73 5.83
N LEU A 147 8.07 -2.33 5.48
CA LEU A 147 7.76 -1.31 4.46
C LEU A 147 8.31 0.06 4.83
N ARG A 148 8.33 0.45 6.11
CA ARG A 148 8.92 1.74 6.50
C ARG A 148 10.41 1.79 6.12
N VAL A 149 11.14 0.71 6.37
CA VAL A 149 12.56 0.58 5.99
C VAL A 149 12.70 0.55 4.47
N LEU A 150 11.83 -0.22 3.79
CA LEU A 150 11.79 -0.33 2.34
C LEU A 150 11.50 1.04 1.68
N CYS A 151 10.36 1.67 1.96
CA CYS A 151 9.96 2.96 1.38
C CYS A 151 11.03 4.05 1.65
N VAL A 152 11.71 4.06 2.80
CA VAL A 152 12.82 5.01 3.08
C VAL A 152 14.05 4.73 2.22
N SER A 153 14.43 3.46 2.02
CA SER A 153 15.52 3.09 1.11
C SER A 153 15.16 3.47 -0.33
N TYR A 154 13.98 3.09 -0.80
CA TYR A 154 13.53 3.37 -2.17
C TYR A 154 13.34 4.86 -2.45
N MET A 155 12.89 5.68 -1.48
CA MET A 155 12.85 7.13 -1.67
C MET A 155 14.25 7.74 -1.77
N LYS A 156 15.25 7.19 -1.07
CA LYS A 156 16.66 7.54 -1.25
C LYS A 156 17.16 7.16 -2.63
N ASP A 157 16.87 5.93 -3.07
CA ASP A 157 17.31 5.42 -4.37
C ASP A 157 16.65 6.16 -5.54
N LEU A 158 15.37 6.50 -5.41
CA LEU A 158 14.63 7.30 -6.40
C LEU A 158 15.16 8.73 -6.50
N LYS A 159 15.50 9.34 -5.35
CA LYS A 159 16.15 10.65 -5.32
C LYS A 159 17.51 10.59 -6.01
N ASN A 160 18.31 9.56 -5.74
CA ASN A 160 19.62 9.36 -6.37
C ASN A 160 19.50 9.09 -7.88
N TRP A 161 18.52 8.29 -8.31
CA TRP A 161 18.26 8.01 -9.72
C TRP A 161 17.76 9.25 -10.47
N LEU A 162 16.87 10.06 -9.88
CA LEU A 162 16.43 11.33 -10.46
C LEU A 162 17.56 12.36 -10.58
N ILE A 163 18.47 12.41 -9.60
CA ILE A 163 19.66 13.25 -9.63
C ILE A 163 20.58 12.80 -10.77
N LYS A 164 20.84 11.50 -10.91
CA LYS A 164 21.68 10.93 -11.96
C LYS A 164 21.11 11.08 -13.38
N ARG A 165 19.79 11.27 -13.50
CA ARG A 165 19.09 11.48 -14.78
C ARG A 165 18.98 12.97 -15.18
N ARG A 166 19.22 13.90 -14.25
CA ARG A 166 19.23 15.36 -14.49
C ARG A 166 20.62 15.95 -14.69
N GLY A 167 21.68 15.18 -14.44
CA GLY A 167 23.08 15.57 -14.66
C GLY A 167 23.66 14.94 -15.91
#